data_AF-A0A2L2T523-F1
#
_entry.id   AF-A0A2L2T523-F1
#
_cell.length_a   1.000
_cell.length_b   1.000
_cell.length_c   1.000
_cell.angle_alpha   90.00
_cell.angle_beta   90.00
_cell.angle_gamma   90.00
#
_symmetry.space_group_name_H-M   'P 1'
#
loop_
_entity.id
_entity.type
_entity.pdbx_description
1 polymer ?
#
loop_
_entity_poly.entity_id
_entity_poly.type
_entity_poly.pdbx_seq_one_letter_code
_entity_poly.pdbx_strand_id
1 'polypeptide(L)'
;MANWQQYNPFGKRDSHSNNTILTYKILTLITWILSLVVTVYYTLHRPDDGHTRNRKIWEQNHMYRTAFTLNPIITSIYWIVLFILQAGYIGHLFSSNSDIVHAAASVGSHFIFNNLFHFAFVMLFVRSHFHWAEVILILNFINLSSLYFRHNTYPRFIHTPVVSGPLAWTFVAIYWNGALMIPHPHHLVPRIFGNIFIWSILAYGLFFIMVYKDYTMGFSLSVFAAAIGVSQFLHQVIAFQWIFAFIIMALLFIATVVVAVPAATGREVNWRSAPADQERAPLLADRPVVASFNTHVECGVMGESGVVVLSTCCSDCYLVLMKPLRAFPFPINIGNDICQISRIYAILSGPRAARFVNRVLSPQELAVNHARINVLGSVKAQKHGLQDALHKVNETSQLHKQIATNDPEMWSCAAFMAGRFAAKEAAMKAHPHRRLTFHDVVIERRPVEGPTLGSGPPIARIRSGEGEVEDTSALVTISHDGDYATAVCLGYEPDISKRD
;
A
#
# COMPACT_ATOMS: atom_id res chain seq x y z
N MET A 1 15.16 7.59 28.44
CA MET A 1 14.86 6.29 27.82
C MET A 1 15.51 6.27 26.46
N ALA A 2 16.41 5.31 26.17
CA ALA A 2 17.11 5.27 24.88
C ALA A 2 16.10 5.10 23.73
N ASN A 3 16.25 5.89 22.67
CA ASN A 3 15.34 5.86 21.52
C ASN A 3 15.66 4.64 20.63
N TRP A 4 15.30 3.45 21.09
CA TRP A 4 15.59 2.16 20.45
C TRP A 4 15.07 2.06 19.00
N GLN A 5 14.06 2.85 18.64
CA GLN A 5 13.55 2.92 17.27
C GLN A 5 14.58 3.51 16.29
N GLN A 6 15.45 4.41 16.75
CA GLN A 6 16.46 5.06 15.91
C GLN A 6 17.60 4.10 15.50
N TYR A 7 17.82 3.03 16.28
CA TYR A 7 18.86 2.02 16.01
C TYR A 7 18.35 0.77 15.30
N ASN A 8 17.03 0.55 15.22
CA ASN A 8 16.46 -0.65 14.59
C ASN A 8 16.67 -0.65 13.06
N PRO A 9 17.54 -1.54 12.51
CA PRO A 9 17.84 -1.56 11.07
C PRO A 9 16.70 -2.13 10.22
N PHE A 10 15.67 -2.72 10.84
CA PHE A 10 14.49 -3.30 10.18
C PHE A 10 13.28 -2.37 10.21
N GLY A 11 13.41 -1.18 10.80
CA GLY A 11 12.36 -0.17 10.81
C GLY A 11 12.17 0.46 9.43
N LYS A 12 10.92 0.77 9.07
CA LYS A 12 10.64 1.58 7.88
C LYS A 12 11.21 2.98 8.10
N ARG A 13 12.06 3.43 7.16
CA ARG A 13 12.73 4.73 7.22
C ARG A 13 12.58 5.42 5.87
N ASP A 14 12.27 6.71 5.93
CA ASP A 14 12.08 7.54 4.73
C ASP A 14 13.39 8.14 4.25
N SER A 15 14.38 8.27 5.14
CA SER A 15 15.72 8.75 4.80
C SER A 15 16.80 8.00 5.58
N HIS A 16 17.99 7.95 4.99
CA HIS A 16 19.17 7.29 5.55
C HIS A 16 20.35 8.27 5.50
N SER A 17 21.15 8.32 6.56
CA SER A 17 22.36 9.15 6.56
C SER A 17 23.36 8.67 5.50
N ASN A 18 24.21 9.57 5.00
CA ASN A 18 25.24 9.21 4.00
C ASN A 18 26.14 8.05 4.46
N ASN A 19 26.51 8.03 5.74
CA ASN A 19 27.30 6.95 6.33
C ASN A 19 26.51 5.63 6.34
N THR A 20 25.21 5.67 6.66
CA THR A 20 24.34 4.49 6.61
C THR A 20 24.18 3.96 5.19
N ILE A 21 24.02 4.85 4.20
CA ILE A 21 23.93 4.47 2.78
C ILE A 21 25.23 3.83 2.32
N LEU A 22 26.38 4.39 2.71
CA LEU A 22 27.69 3.79 2.40
C LEU A 22 27.81 2.38 2.99
N THR A 23 27.40 2.20 4.25
CA THR A 23 27.38 0.88 4.89
C THR A 23 26.48 -0.09 4.14
N TYR A 24 25.27 0.33 3.72
CA TYR A 24 24.40 -0.53 2.92
C TYR A 24 25.00 -0.86 1.56
N LYS A 25 25.60 0.11 0.85
CA LYS A 25 26.29 -0.15 -0.43
C LYS A 25 27.35 -1.24 -0.30
N ILE A 26 28.19 -1.15 0.74
CA ILE A 26 29.29 -2.09 0.98
C ILE A 26 28.74 -3.46 1.39
N LEU A 27 27.88 -3.51 2.43
CA LEU A 27 27.39 -4.78 2.98
C LEU A 27 26.46 -5.52 2.01
N THR A 28 25.59 -4.82 1.29
CA THR A 28 24.72 -5.48 0.29
C THR A 28 25.54 -6.11 -0.84
N LEU A 29 26.57 -5.40 -1.33
CA LEU A 29 27.46 -5.92 -2.37
C LEU A 29 28.27 -7.13 -1.88
N ILE A 30 28.93 -7.02 -0.72
CA ILE A 30 29.76 -8.11 -0.17
C ILE A 30 28.91 -9.34 0.11
N THR A 31 27.77 -9.19 0.78
CA THR A 31 26.92 -10.34 1.11
C THR A 31 26.28 -10.97 -0.12
N TRP A 32 25.94 -10.17 -1.14
CA TRP A 32 25.44 -10.69 -2.40
C TRP A 32 26.52 -11.47 -3.17
N ILE A 33 27.74 -10.95 -3.28
CA ILE A 33 28.87 -11.66 -3.90
C ILE A 33 29.14 -12.97 -3.15
N LEU A 34 29.14 -12.95 -1.81
CA LEU A 34 29.31 -14.16 -1.00
C LEU A 34 28.24 -15.22 -1.32
N SER A 35 26.98 -14.81 -1.35
CA SER A 35 25.83 -15.67 -1.67
C SER A 35 25.94 -16.26 -3.09
N LEU A 36 26.27 -15.43 -4.08
CA LEU A 36 26.49 -15.82 -5.48
C LEU A 36 27.62 -16.85 -5.60
N VAL A 37 28.82 -16.50 -5.11
CA VAL A 37 30.02 -17.32 -5.23
C VAL A 37 29.83 -18.68 -4.58
N VAL A 38 29.26 -18.73 -3.37
CA VAL A 38 29.06 -19.98 -2.64
C VAL A 38 28.02 -20.87 -3.34
N THR A 39 26.96 -20.28 -3.89
CA THR A 39 25.95 -21.03 -4.67
C THR A 39 26.56 -21.63 -5.93
N VAL A 40 27.33 -20.84 -6.70
CA VAL A 40 27.99 -21.31 -7.93
C VAL A 40 29.07 -22.36 -7.60
N TYR A 41 29.91 -22.09 -6.60
CA TYR A 41 31.00 -22.97 -6.21
C TYR A 41 30.50 -24.35 -5.82
N TYR A 42 29.52 -24.45 -4.91
CA TYR A 42 28.99 -25.74 -4.44
C TYR A 42 27.96 -26.40 -5.36
N THR A 43 27.56 -25.71 -6.44
CA THR A 43 26.88 -26.36 -7.56
C THR A 43 27.86 -27.26 -8.33
N LEU A 44 29.14 -26.84 -8.43
CA LEU A 44 30.15 -27.49 -9.25
C LEU A 44 31.14 -28.35 -8.44
N HIS A 45 31.45 -27.96 -7.22
CA HIS A 45 32.47 -28.55 -6.35
C HIS A 45 31.87 -29.11 -5.06
N ARG A 46 32.51 -30.15 -4.52
CA ARG A 46 32.16 -30.69 -3.19
C ARG A 46 32.97 -29.95 -2.11
N PRO A 47 32.45 -29.87 -0.88
CA PRO A 47 33.26 -29.47 0.26
C PRO A 47 34.32 -30.55 0.55
N ASP A 48 35.57 -30.14 0.71
CA ASP A 48 36.70 -31.01 1.02
C ASP A 48 36.91 -31.18 2.54
N ASP A 49 36.11 -30.48 3.35
CA ASP A 49 36.27 -30.36 4.81
C ASP A 49 35.21 -31.12 5.62
N GLY A 50 35.63 -31.79 6.70
CA GLY A 50 34.73 -32.39 7.69
C GLY A 50 34.63 -33.92 7.64
N HIS A 51 33.90 -34.49 8.61
CA HIS A 51 33.69 -35.94 8.75
C HIS A 51 32.33 -36.42 8.24
N THR A 52 31.48 -35.49 7.78
CA THR A 52 30.17 -35.82 7.22
C THR A 52 30.26 -36.11 5.72
N ARG A 53 29.18 -36.66 5.17
CA ARG A 53 29.11 -37.03 3.74
C ARG A 53 28.87 -35.78 2.89
N ASN A 54 29.95 -35.09 2.56
CA ASN A 54 29.95 -33.87 1.75
C ASN A 54 29.51 -34.12 0.31
N ARG A 55 28.60 -33.29 -0.20
CA ARG A 55 28.06 -33.42 -1.57
C ARG A 55 27.79 -32.05 -2.18
N LYS A 56 27.76 -32.00 -3.52
CA LYS A 56 27.30 -30.82 -4.26
C LYS A 56 25.82 -30.57 -3.97
N ILE A 57 25.34 -29.35 -4.22
CA ILE A 57 23.92 -28.98 -4.02
C ILE A 57 22.98 -29.95 -4.73
N TRP A 58 23.20 -30.22 -6.02
CA TRP A 58 22.35 -31.12 -6.79
C TRP A 58 22.59 -32.61 -6.51
N GLU A 59 23.75 -32.96 -5.97
CA GLU A 59 23.98 -34.33 -5.50
C GLU A 59 23.23 -34.63 -4.20
N GLN A 60 23.03 -33.63 -3.33
CA GLN A 60 22.15 -33.74 -2.16
C GLN A 60 20.70 -33.96 -2.61
N ASN A 61 20.24 -33.18 -3.59
CA ASN A 61 18.89 -33.28 -4.17
C ASN A 61 18.56 -34.71 -4.66
N HIS A 62 19.56 -35.44 -5.13
CA HIS A 62 19.41 -36.79 -5.67
C HIS A 62 19.84 -37.90 -4.69
N MET A 63 20.25 -37.57 -3.46
CA MET A 63 20.64 -38.57 -2.47
C MET A 63 19.48 -39.51 -2.15
N TYR A 64 18.33 -38.93 -1.78
CA TYR A 64 17.07 -39.63 -1.63
C TYR A 64 16.01 -38.87 -2.40
N ARG A 65 15.29 -39.58 -3.28
CA ARG A 65 14.23 -38.95 -4.05
C ARG A 65 12.98 -38.80 -3.18
N THR A 66 12.59 -37.56 -2.95
CA THR A 66 11.45 -37.17 -2.12
C THR A 66 10.35 -36.56 -3.00
N ALA A 67 9.20 -36.29 -2.38
CA ALA A 67 8.08 -35.62 -3.04
C ALA A 67 8.41 -34.18 -3.51
N PHE A 68 9.46 -33.58 -2.95
CA PHE A 68 9.90 -32.21 -3.20
C PHE A 68 11.26 -32.14 -3.91
N THR A 69 11.77 -33.25 -4.46
CA THR A 69 12.99 -33.23 -5.28
C THR A 69 12.81 -32.30 -6.47
N LEU A 70 13.68 -31.32 -6.61
CA LEU A 70 13.61 -30.27 -7.64
C LEU A 70 14.36 -30.66 -8.91
N ASN A 71 13.94 -30.12 -10.06
CA ASN A 71 14.74 -30.22 -11.28
C ASN A 71 15.95 -29.27 -11.18
N PRO A 72 17.19 -29.79 -11.32
CA PRO A 72 18.40 -28.99 -11.12
C PRO A 72 18.54 -27.88 -12.17
N ILE A 73 18.12 -28.12 -13.42
CA ILE A 73 18.25 -27.16 -14.52
C ILE A 73 17.30 -25.98 -14.32
N ILE A 74 16.00 -26.24 -14.14
CA ILE A 74 14.98 -25.19 -13.96
C ILE A 74 15.32 -24.33 -12.73
N THR A 75 15.69 -24.98 -11.62
CA THR A 75 16.01 -24.26 -10.39
C THR A 75 17.31 -23.45 -10.51
N SER A 76 18.31 -23.96 -11.24
CA SER A 76 19.54 -23.20 -11.50
C SER A 76 19.26 -21.97 -12.37
N ILE A 77 18.43 -22.10 -13.41
CA ILE A 77 18.00 -20.97 -14.26
C ILE A 77 17.29 -19.90 -13.40
N TYR A 78 16.39 -20.32 -12.51
CA TYR A 78 15.71 -19.42 -11.59
C TYR A 78 16.70 -18.61 -10.75
N TRP A 79 17.70 -19.28 -10.15
CA TRP A 79 18.73 -18.62 -9.35
C TRP A 79 19.62 -17.68 -10.16
N ILE A 80 20.01 -18.06 -11.39
CA ILE A 80 20.78 -17.18 -12.29
C ILE A 80 19.98 -15.91 -12.58
N VAL A 81 18.71 -16.03 -12.96
CA VAL A 81 17.83 -14.89 -13.21
C VAL A 81 17.66 -14.04 -11.95
N LEU A 82 17.44 -14.68 -10.80
CA LEU A 82 17.29 -13.97 -9.53
C LEU A 82 18.55 -13.17 -9.18
N PHE A 83 19.75 -13.74 -9.33
CA PHE A 83 20.99 -13.03 -9.08
C PHE A 83 21.21 -11.86 -10.04
N ILE A 84 20.85 -11.99 -11.31
CA ILE A 84 20.90 -10.89 -12.29
C ILE A 84 19.95 -9.76 -11.88
N LEU A 85 18.71 -10.09 -11.50
CA LEU A 85 17.75 -9.09 -11.03
C LEU A 85 18.23 -8.42 -9.73
N GLN A 86 18.87 -9.16 -8.84
CA GLN A 86 19.47 -8.62 -7.62
C GLN A 86 20.65 -7.68 -7.90
N ALA A 87 21.46 -7.96 -8.93
CA ALA A 87 22.48 -7.01 -9.38
C ALA A 87 21.86 -5.70 -9.88
N GLY A 88 20.72 -5.78 -10.60
CA GLY A 88 19.92 -4.61 -10.97
C GLY A 88 19.45 -3.81 -9.75
N TYR A 89 18.94 -4.49 -8.73
CA TYR A 89 18.58 -3.87 -7.45
C TYR A 89 19.77 -3.19 -6.76
N ILE A 90 20.94 -3.84 -6.72
CA ILE A 90 22.15 -3.24 -6.14
C ILE A 90 22.53 -1.97 -6.91
N GLY A 91 22.37 -1.95 -8.24
CA GLY A 91 22.54 -0.75 -9.06
C GLY A 91 21.71 0.45 -8.59
N HIS A 92 20.50 0.23 -8.06
CA HIS A 92 19.66 1.30 -7.51
C HIS A 92 20.27 1.97 -6.27
N LEU A 93 21.08 1.27 -5.47
CA LEU A 93 21.81 1.88 -4.36
C LEU A 93 22.89 2.87 -4.85
N PHE A 94 23.37 2.73 -6.08
CA PHE A 94 24.38 3.61 -6.70
C PHE A 94 23.77 4.67 -7.63
N SER A 95 22.43 4.78 -7.68
CA SER A 95 21.73 5.77 -8.50
C SER A 95 22.04 7.21 -8.06
N SER A 96 22.01 8.14 -9.01
CA SER A 96 22.11 9.58 -8.76
C SER A 96 20.86 10.17 -8.11
N ASN A 97 19.72 9.46 -8.19
CA ASN A 97 18.45 9.89 -7.62
C ASN A 97 18.34 9.44 -6.15
N SER A 98 18.22 10.41 -5.23
CA SER A 98 18.11 10.17 -3.78
C SER A 98 16.91 9.31 -3.40
N ASP A 99 15.78 9.45 -4.10
CA ASP A 99 14.54 8.74 -3.75
C ASP A 99 14.67 7.24 -4.01
N ILE A 100 15.34 6.89 -5.11
CA ILE A 100 15.63 5.50 -5.48
C ILE A 100 16.62 4.89 -4.48
N VAL A 101 17.64 5.66 -4.08
CA VAL A 101 18.64 5.21 -3.10
C VAL A 101 18.01 4.97 -1.72
N HIS A 102 17.14 5.87 -1.25
CA HIS A 102 16.44 5.69 0.03
C HIS A 102 15.45 4.53 -0.02
N ALA A 103 14.70 4.36 -1.12
CA ALA A 103 13.84 3.19 -1.31
C ALA A 103 14.63 1.87 -1.30
N ALA A 104 15.77 1.82 -1.98
CA ALA A 104 16.64 0.64 -1.96
C ALA A 104 17.29 0.40 -0.58
N ALA A 105 17.72 1.47 0.11
CA ALA A 105 18.33 1.36 1.44
C ALA A 105 17.35 0.82 2.50
N SER A 106 16.06 1.13 2.36
CA SER A 106 15.03 0.68 3.31
C SER A 106 14.86 -0.85 3.36
N VAL A 107 15.09 -1.54 2.24
CA VAL A 107 15.03 -3.01 2.15
C VAL A 107 16.41 -3.66 2.35
N GLY A 108 17.47 -2.84 2.44
CA GLY A 108 18.86 -3.28 2.44
C GLY A 108 19.22 -4.19 3.61
N SER A 109 18.72 -3.93 4.82
CA SER A 109 18.98 -4.77 5.99
C SER A 109 18.43 -6.19 5.81
N HIS A 110 17.17 -6.31 5.41
CA HIS A 110 16.54 -7.61 5.15
C HIS A 110 17.24 -8.36 4.01
N PHE A 111 17.70 -7.65 2.97
CA PHE A 111 18.49 -8.25 1.88
C PHE A 111 19.84 -8.79 2.36
N ILE A 112 20.57 -8.03 3.18
CA ILE A 112 21.84 -8.47 3.78
C ILE A 112 21.63 -9.73 4.60
N PHE A 113 20.63 -9.75 5.48
CA PHE A 113 20.29 -10.93 6.29
C PHE A 113 19.86 -12.11 5.41
N ASN A 114 19.08 -11.89 4.37
CA ASN A 114 18.71 -12.93 3.42
C ASN A 114 19.95 -13.57 2.76
N ASN A 115 20.93 -12.77 2.34
CA ASN A 115 22.14 -13.29 1.72
C ASN A 115 23.02 -14.06 2.73
N LEU A 116 23.11 -13.59 3.97
CA LEU A 116 23.84 -14.29 5.03
C LEU A 116 23.15 -15.61 5.44
N PHE A 117 21.83 -15.62 5.53
CA PHE A 117 21.07 -16.84 5.78
C PHE A 117 21.15 -17.81 4.61
N HIS A 118 21.10 -17.32 3.36
CA HIS A 118 21.30 -18.17 2.19
C HIS A 118 22.70 -18.78 2.18
N PHE A 119 23.74 -17.98 2.47
CA PHE A 119 25.09 -18.48 2.65
C PHE A 119 25.16 -19.59 3.72
N ALA A 120 24.63 -19.33 4.92
CA ALA A 120 24.61 -20.30 6.01
C ALA A 120 23.85 -21.57 5.63
N PHE A 121 22.70 -21.42 4.97
CA PHE A 121 21.91 -22.54 4.44
C PHE A 121 22.73 -23.39 3.48
N VAL A 122 23.36 -22.80 2.45
CA VAL A 122 24.16 -23.57 1.49
C VAL A 122 25.30 -24.30 2.20
N MET A 123 26.01 -23.65 3.11
CA MET A 123 27.12 -24.25 3.86
C MET A 123 26.71 -25.44 4.72
N LEU A 124 25.55 -25.37 5.37
CA LEU A 124 24.98 -26.46 6.17
C LEU A 124 24.44 -27.59 5.28
N PHE A 125 23.75 -27.23 4.19
CA PHE A 125 23.11 -28.16 3.27
C PHE A 125 24.13 -29.07 2.56
N VAL A 126 25.23 -28.50 2.06
CA VAL A 126 26.29 -29.28 1.36
C VAL A 126 27.04 -30.23 2.30
N ARG A 127 27.03 -29.94 3.61
CA ARG A 127 27.61 -30.78 4.69
C ARG A 127 26.59 -31.73 5.33
N SER A 128 25.38 -31.83 4.77
CA SER A 128 24.29 -32.69 5.25
C SER A 128 23.75 -32.35 6.64
N HIS A 129 23.93 -31.11 7.12
CA HIS A 129 23.35 -30.64 8.39
C HIS A 129 21.92 -30.11 8.19
N PHE A 130 21.01 -30.99 7.74
CA PHE A 130 19.66 -30.60 7.31
C PHE A 130 18.82 -29.99 8.43
N HIS A 131 18.97 -30.42 9.69
CA HIS A 131 18.24 -29.84 10.83
C HIS A 131 18.58 -28.35 11.04
N TRP A 132 19.87 -28.02 11.03
CA TRP A 132 20.31 -26.62 11.18
C TRP A 132 20.00 -25.81 9.93
N ALA A 133 20.11 -26.42 8.74
CA ALA A 133 19.71 -25.79 7.50
C ALA A 133 18.22 -25.39 7.52
N GLU A 134 17.35 -26.24 8.08
CA GLU A 134 15.92 -25.97 8.24
C GLU A 134 15.65 -24.77 9.15
N VAL A 135 16.34 -24.70 10.30
CA VAL A 135 16.22 -23.56 11.23
C VAL A 135 16.62 -22.26 10.53
N ILE A 136 17.71 -22.27 9.76
CA ILE A 136 18.15 -21.10 8.99
C ILE A 136 17.13 -20.71 7.91
N LEU A 137 16.53 -21.68 7.22
CA LEU A 137 15.47 -21.42 6.24
C LEU A 137 14.23 -20.78 6.88
N ILE A 138 13.79 -21.28 8.04
CA ILE A 138 12.65 -20.72 8.79
C ILE A 138 12.95 -19.28 9.24
N LEU A 139 14.15 -19.03 9.78
CA LEU A 139 14.56 -17.67 10.16
C LEU A 139 14.59 -16.73 8.96
N ASN A 140 15.07 -17.20 7.80
CA ASN A 140 15.07 -16.41 6.58
C ASN A 140 13.64 -16.17 6.06
N PHE A 141 12.76 -17.16 6.14
CA PHE A 141 11.35 -17.02 5.79
C PHE A 141 10.65 -15.97 6.65
N ILE A 142 10.93 -15.93 7.96
CA ILE A 142 10.42 -14.88 8.87
C ILE A 142 10.98 -13.51 8.49
N ASN A 143 12.28 -13.42 8.22
CA ASN A 143 12.94 -12.19 7.78
C ASN A 143 12.29 -11.62 6.49
N LEU A 144 12.10 -12.46 5.48
CA LEU A 144 11.50 -12.07 4.20
C LEU A 144 9.99 -11.86 4.28
N SER A 145 9.28 -12.58 5.13
CA SER A 145 7.85 -12.32 5.38
C SER A 145 7.65 -10.97 6.07
N SER A 146 8.50 -10.65 7.05
CA SER A 146 8.52 -9.33 7.68
C SER A 146 8.79 -8.22 6.67
N LEU A 147 9.77 -8.43 5.78
CA LEU A 147 10.04 -7.51 4.66
C LEU A 147 8.81 -7.36 3.76
N TYR A 148 8.19 -8.48 3.33
CA TYR A 148 7.02 -8.47 2.47
C TYR A 148 5.90 -7.62 3.06
N PHE A 149 5.48 -7.91 4.30
CA PHE A 149 4.34 -7.20 4.90
C PHE A 149 4.64 -5.74 5.23
N ARG A 150 5.89 -5.37 5.52
CA ARG A 150 6.28 -3.98 5.79
C ARG A 150 6.42 -3.13 4.53
N HIS A 151 6.79 -3.77 3.42
CA HIS A 151 7.28 -3.11 2.22
C HIS A 151 6.62 -3.67 0.93
N ASN A 152 5.34 -4.05 1.02
CA ASN A 152 4.56 -4.66 -0.07
C ASN A 152 4.25 -3.72 -1.24
N THR A 153 4.35 -2.39 -1.06
CA THR A 153 4.03 -1.39 -2.09
C THR A 153 5.23 -0.93 -2.91
N TYR A 154 6.42 -1.51 -2.71
CA TYR A 154 7.59 -1.06 -3.48
C TYR A 154 7.47 -1.38 -4.96
N PRO A 155 8.14 -0.57 -5.81
CA PRO A 155 8.19 -0.82 -7.24
C PRO A 155 8.65 -2.25 -7.55
N ARG A 156 8.04 -2.85 -8.57
CA ARG A 156 8.22 -4.28 -8.90
C ARG A 156 9.67 -4.67 -9.19
N PHE A 157 10.47 -3.74 -9.69
CA PHE A 157 11.90 -3.96 -9.94
C PHE A 157 12.75 -4.07 -8.66
N ILE A 158 12.32 -3.53 -7.53
CA ILE A 158 12.93 -3.78 -6.21
C ILE A 158 12.27 -4.99 -5.56
N HIS A 159 10.94 -5.07 -5.64
CA HIS A 159 10.15 -6.11 -4.98
C HIS A 159 10.46 -7.52 -5.48
N THR A 160 10.66 -7.70 -6.79
CA THR A 160 10.93 -9.01 -7.40
C THR A 160 12.25 -9.63 -6.90
N PRO A 161 13.41 -8.98 -7.05
CA PRO A 161 14.70 -9.55 -6.66
C PRO A 161 14.93 -9.70 -5.15
N VAL A 162 14.34 -8.81 -4.34
CA VAL A 162 14.66 -8.70 -2.91
C VAL A 162 13.61 -9.36 -2.03
N VAL A 163 12.35 -9.37 -2.48
CA VAL A 163 11.21 -9.80 -1.65
C VAL A 163 10.59 -11.09 -2.20
N SER A 164 9.82 -11.00 -3.28
CA SER A 164 9.00 -12.13 -3.75
C SER A 164 9.84 -13.32 -4.27
N GLY A 165 10.92 -13.07 -5.00
CA GLY A 165 11.77 -14.13 -5.53
C GLY A 165 12.45 -14.96 -4.42
N PRO A 166 13.19 -14.33 -3.48
CA PRO A 166 13.80 -15.04 -2.36
C PRO A 166 12.74 -15.68 -1.42
N LEU A 167 11.59 -15.02 -1.22
CA LEU A 167 10.52 -15.56 -0.37
C LEU A 167 9.90 -16.82 -0.98
N ALA A 168 9.65 -16.84 -2.28
CA ALA A 168 9.15 -18.02 -2.98
C ALA A 168 10.15 -19.20 -2.89
N TRP A 169 11.45 -18.92 -3.06
CA TRP A 169 12.49 -19.94 -2.88
C TRP A 169 12.49 -20.48 -1.44
N THR A 170 12.55 -19.61 -0.44
CA THR A 170 12.66 -20.04 0.97
C THR A 170 11.45 -20.88 1.39
N PHE A 171 10.25 -20.51 0.95
CA PHE A 171 9.04 -21.30 1.17
C PHE A 171 9.17 -22.73 0.61
N VAL A 172 9.61 -22.88 -0.65
CA VAL A 172 9.79 -24.20 -1.27
C VAL A 172 10.97 -24.95 -0.66
N ALA A 173 12.04 -24.25 -0.31
CA ALA A 173 13.26 -24.82 0.26
C ALA A 173 13.01 -25.45 1.64
N ILE A 174 12.09 -24.91 2.44
CA ILE A 174 11.64 -25.51 3.71
C ILE A 174 11.10 -26.92 3.45
N TYR A 175 10.19 -27.08 2.47
CA TYR A 175 9.69 -28.42 2.12
C TYR A 175 10.77 -29.32 1.51
N TRP A 176 11.64 -28.76 0.68
CA TRP A 176 12.71 -29.51 0.03
C TRP A 176 13.74 -30.06 1.02
N ASN A 177 14.25 -29.22 1.92
CA ASN A 177 15.20 -29.60 2.96
C ASN A 177 14.54 -30.47 4.03
N GLY A 178 13.34 -30.10 4.50
CA GLY A 178 12.58 -30.89 5.46
C GLY A 178 12.28 -32.31 4.96
N ALA A 179 12.00 -32.49 3.67
CA ALA A 179 11.79 -33.82 3.11
C ALA A 179 13.07 -34.69 3.10
N LEU A 180 14.25 -34.09 3.03
CA LEU A 180 15.54 -34.81 3.10
C LEU A 180 15.88 -35.26 4.52
N MET A 181 15.27 -34.66 5.56
CA MET A 181 15.43 -35.08 6.96
C MET A 181 14.67 -36.37 7.29
N ILE A 182 13.67 -36.75 6.48
CA ILE A 182 12.81 -37.88 6.77
C ILE A 182 13.54 -39.20 6.45
N PRO A 183 13.73 -40.10 7.42
CA PRO A 183 14.28 -41.43 7.16
C PRO A 183 13.35 -42.21 6.23
N HIS A 184 13.90 -42.90 5.23
CA HIS A 184 13.16 -43.78 4.31
C HIS A 184 11.97 -43.09 3.59
N PRO A 185 12.22 -42.11 2.71
CA PRO A 185 11.17 -41.33 2.04
C PRO A 185 10.28 -42.15 1.08
N HIS A 186 10.63 -43.41 0.83
CA HIS A 186 9.87 -44.30 -0.03
C HIS A 186 8.67 -44.97 0.66
N HIS A 187 8.51 -44.85 1.99
CA HIS A 187 7.33 -45.38 2.67
C HIS A 187 6.04 -44.62 2.34
N LEU A 188 4.89 -45.23 2.67
CA LEU A 188 3.56 -44.67 2.41
C LEU A 188 3.36 -43.32 3.12
N VAL A 189 3.79 -43.19 4.37
CA VAL A 189 3.53 -41.99 5.19
C VAL A 189 4.18 -40.73 4.58
N PRO A 190 5.51 -40.69 4.27
CA PRO A 190 6.12 -39.53 3.62
C PRO A 190 5.49 -39.19 2.26
N ARG A 191 5.02 -40.19 1.50
CA ARG A 191 4.35 -39.96 0.20
C ARG A 191 2.99 -39.30 0.36
N ILE A 192 2.20 -39.73 1.35
CA ILE A 192 0.90 -39.12 1.68
C ILE A 192 1.12 -37.65 2.07
N PHE A 193 2.05 -37.39 2.98
CA PHE A 193 2.38 -36.03 3.38
C PHE A 193 2.88 -35.19 2.19
N GLY A 194 3.73 -35.75 1.32
CA GLY A 194 4.18 -35.07 0.10
C GLY A 194 3.03 -34.64 -0.84
N ASN A 195 2.05 -35.53 -1.04
CA ASN A 195 0.87 -35.25 -1.86
C ASN A 195 -0.06 -34.19 -1.23
N ILE A 196 -0.09 -34.08 0.11
CA ILE A 196 -0.89 -33.06 0.80
C ILE A 196 -0.15 -31.72 0.79
N PHE A 197 1.12 -31.72 1.20
CA PHE A 197 1.90 -30.49 1.37
C PHE A 197 2.22 -29.80 0.05
N ILE A 198 2.26 -30.48 -1.10
CA ILE A 198 2.49 -29.79 -2.38
C ILE A 198 1.43 -28.72 -2.67
N TRP A 199 0.18 -28.91 -2.20
CA TRP A 199 -0.90 -27.93 -2.35
C TRP A 199 -0.69 -26.65 -1.54
N SER A 200 0.23 -26.64 -0.56
CA SER A 200 0.59 -25.41 0.14
C SER A 200 1.18 -24.36 -0.80
N ILE A 201 1.87 -24.80 -1.87
CA ILE A 201 2.40 -23.91 -2.93
C ILE A 201 1.25 -23.15 -3.62
N LEU A 202 0.16 -23.85 -3.95
CA LEU A 202 -1.02 -23.23 -4.54
C LEU A 202 -1.69 -22.28 -3.56
N ALA A 203 -1.95 -22.73 -2.33
CA ALA A 203 -2.61 -21.92 -1.32
C ALA A 203 -1.83 -20.64 -1.01
N TYR A 204 -0.51 -20.76 -0.82
CA TYR A 204 0.38 -19.64 -0.56
C TYR A 204 0.46 -18.68 -1.75
N GLY A 205 0.59 -19.20 -2.97
CA GLY A 205 0.60 -18.37 -4.18
C GLY A 205 -0.72 -17.65 -4.43
N LEU A 206 -1.85 -18.34 -4.31
CA LEU A 206 -3.17 -17.73 -4.45
C LEU A 206 -3.43 -16.67 -3.38
N PHE A 207 -2.97 -16.87 -2.15
CA PHE A 207 -3.07 -15.84 -1.10
C PHE A 207 -2.42 -14.52 -1.55
N PHE A 208 -1.19 -14.53 -2.06
CA PHE A 208 -0.54 -13.29 -2.52
C PHE A 208 -1.15 -12.71 -3.80
N ILE A 209 -1.55 -13.55 -4.75
CA ILE A 209 -2.19 -13.08 -5.98
C ILE A 209 -3.57 -12.45 -5.66
N MET A 210 -4.36 -13.07 -4.78
CA MET A 210 -5.73 -12.61 -4.50
C MET A 210 -5.76 -11.43 -3.53
N VAL A 211 -4.93 -11.44 -2.48
CA VAL A 211 -4.93 -10.41 -1.43
C VAL A 211 -4.06 -9.22 -1.80
N TYR A 212 -2.85 -9.47 -2.30
CA TYR A 212 -1.86 -8.42 -2.57
C TYR A 212 -1.69 -8.09 -4.06
N LYS A 213 -2.47 -8.75 -4.94
CA LYS A 213 -2.36 -8.60 -6.41
C LYS A 213 -0.92 -8.81 -6.90
N ASP A 214 -0.18 -9.67 -6.21
CA ASP A 214 1.23 -9.87 -6.46
C ASP A 214 1.46 -11.03 -7.43
N TYR A 215 1.53 -10.67 -8.71
CA TYR A 215 1.78 -11.62 -9.79
C TYR A 215 3.23 -12.13 -9.81
N THR A 216 4.20 -11.42 -9.21
CA THR A 216 5.63 -11.84 -9.22
C THR A 216 5.87 -13.00 -8.27
N MET A 217 5.17 -13.00 -7.13
CA MET A 217 5.15 -14.15 -6.21
C MET A 217 4.50 -15.38 -6.85
N GLY A 218 3.35 -15.20 -7.49
CA GLY A 218 2.65 -16.25 -8.22
C GLY A 218 3.49 -16.88 -9.34
N PHE A 219 4.18 -16.04 -10.12
CA PHE A 219 5.09 -16.49 -11.16
C PHE A 219 6.23 -17.33 -10.58
N SER A 220 6.89 -16.85 -9.52
CA SER A 220 8.02 -17.55 -8.89
C SER A 220 7.61 -18.93 -8.36
N LEU A 221 6.45 -19.02 -7.69
CA LEU A 221 5.93 -20.30 -7.19
C LEU A 221 5.49 -21.24 -8.33
N SER A 222 5.00 -20.71 -9.45
CA SER A 222 4.70 -21.53 -10.64
C SER A 222 5.97 -22.17 -11.22
N VAL A 223 7.11 -21.45 -11.25
CA VAL A 223 8.40 -21.98 -11.70
C VAL A 223 8.87 -23.11 -10.80
N PHE A 224 8.73 -22.98 -9.48
CA PHE A 224 9.08 -24.08 -8.56
C PHE A 224 8.13 -25.27 -8.64
N ALA A 225 6.83 -25.04 -8.82
CA ALA A 225 5.88 -26.11 -9.11
C ALA A 225 6.27 -26.87 -10.39
N ALA A 226 6.73 -26.17 -11.43
CA ALA A 226 7.29 -26.78 -12.64
C ALA A 226 8.58 -27.56 -12.36
N ALA A 227 9.49 -27.02 -11.56
CA ALA A 227 10.73 -27.70 -11.19
C ALA A 227 10.44 -29.03 -10.45
N ILE A 228 9.48 -29.05 -9.53
CA ILE A 228 9.03 -30.27 -8.86
C ILE A 228 8.35 -31.21 -9.87
N GLY A 229 7.41 -30.70 -10.67
CA GLY A 229 6.65 -31.50 -11.64
C GLY A 229 7.52 -32.22 -12.66
N VAL A 230 8.48 -31.51 -13.27
CA VAL A 230 9.43 -32.10 -14.24
C VAL A 230 10.32 -33.14 -13.59
N SER A 231 10.81 -32.88 -12.37
CA SER A 231 11.64 -33.84 -11.63
C SER A 231 10.88 -35.13 -11.32
N GLN A 232 9.63 -35.02 -10.88
CA GLN A 232 8.76 -36.16 -10.56
C GLN A 232 8.29 -36.89 -11.82
N PHE A 233 8.04 -36.19 -12.93
CA PHE A 233 7.62 -36.79 -14.21
C PHE A 233 8.70 -37.72 -14.80
N LEU A 234 9.96 -37.28 -14.79
CA LEU A 234 11.07 -38.04 -15.38
C LEU A 234 11.42 -39.32 -14.60
N HIS A 235 11.01 -39.42 -13.34
CA HIS A 235 11.47 -40.49 -12.45
C HIS A 235 10.35 -41.24 -11.72
N GLN A 236 9.09 -40.75 -11.81
CA GLN A 236 7.86 -41.34 -11.30
C GLN A 236 7.96 -41.95 -9.88
N VAL A 237 8.64 -41.25 -8.96
CA VAL A 237 8.90 -41.76 -7.60
C VAL A 237 7.62 -41.84 -6.77
N ILE A 238 6.68 -40.91 -7.01
CA ILE A 238 5.35 -40.85 -6.40
C ILE A 238 4.33 -40.65 -7.51
N ALA A 239 3.44 -41.63 -7.70
CA ALA A 239 2.59 -41.76 -8.89
C ALA A 239 1.73 -40.53 -9.22
N PHE A 240 1.23 -39.78 -8.21
CA PHE A 240 0.34 -38.63 -8.42
C PHE A 240 1.02 -37.25 -8.26
N GLN A 241 2.23 -37.19 -7.72
CA GLN A 241 2.88 -35.92 -7.35
C GLN A 241 3.15 -35.02 -8.55
N TRP A 242 3.56 -35.61 -9.69
CA TRP A 242 3.82 -34.85 -10.92
C TRP A 242 2.54 -34.19 -11.45
N ILE A 243 1.40 -34.90 -11.43
CA ILE A 243 0.10 -34.37 -11.87
C ILE A 243 -0.28 -33.15 -11.03
N PHE A 244 -0.21 -33.28 -9.69
CA PHE A 244 -0.52 -32.17 -8.79
C PHE A 244 0.40 -30.98 -9.03
N ALA A 245 1.71 -31.21 -9.20
CA ALA A 245 2.67 -30.15 -9.49
C ALA A 245 2.35 -29.39 -10.78
N PHE A 246 2.00 -30.08 -11.88
CA PHE A 246 1.62 -29.43 -13.14
C PHE A 246 0.29 -28.68 -13.05
N ILE A 247 -0.70 -29.23 -12.33
CA ILE A 247 -1.97 -28.52 -12.08
C ILE A 247 -1.71 -27.23 -11.29
N ILE A 248 -0.92 -27.31 -10.21
CA ILE A 248 -0.58 -26.15 -9.39
C ILE A 248 0.17 -25.09 -10.22
N MET A 249 1.14 -25.51 -11.03
CA MET A 249 1.83 -24.60 -11.95
C MET A 249 0.86 -23.91 -12.89
N ALA A 250 -0.02 -24.66 -13.57
CA ALA A 250 -0.97 -24.10 -14.53
C ALA A 250 -1.93 -23.12 -13.86
N LEU A 251 -2.49 -23.47 -12.70
CA LEU A 251 -3.40 -22.61 -11.94
C LEU A 251 -2.72 -21.32 -11.48
N LEU A 252 -1.51 -21.41 -10.91
CA LEU A 252 -0.74 -20.23 -10.49
C LEU A 252 -0.34 -19.37 -11.69
N PHE A 253 0.12 -19.97 -12.78
CA PHE A 253 0.51 -19.25 -13.99
C PHE A 253 -0.67 -18.50 -14.61
N ILE A 254 -1.83 -19.15 -14.76
CA ILE A 254 -3.05 -18.51 -15.26
C ILE A 254 -3.48 -17.38 -14.32
N ALA A 255 -3.52 -17.62 -13.01
CA ALA A 255 -3.89 -16.59 -12.03
C ALA A 255 -2.92 -15.39 -12.08
N THR A 256 -1.63 -15.65 -12.23
CA THR A 256 -0.59 -14.63 -12.45
C THR A 256 -0.85 -13.84 -13.73
N VAL A 257 -1.11 -14.48 -14.87
CA VAL A 257 -1.37 -13.78 -16.14
C VAL A 257 -2.63 -12.92 -16.06
N VAL A 258 -3.68 -13.43 -15.44
CA VAL A 258 -4.95 -12.70 -15.23
C VAL A 258 -4.75 -11.42 -14.41
N VAL A 259 -3.80 -11.40 -13.47
CA VAL A 259 -3.48 -10.20 -12.68
C VAL A 259 -2.39 -9.34 -13.32
N ALA A 260 -1.42 -9.95 -14.00
CA ALA A 260 -0.28 -9.26 -14.62
C ALA A 260 -0.67 -8.49 -15.89
N VAL A 261 -1.53 -9.04 -16.76
CA VAL A 261 -1.95 -8.39 -18.01
C VAL A 261 -2.65 -7.07 -17.74
N PRO A 262 -3.64 -7.00 -16.82
CA PRO A 262 -4.27 -5.72 -16.47
C PRO A 262 -3.27 -4.74 -15.84
N ALA A 263 -2.41 -5.21 -14.93
CA ALA A 263 -1.36 -4.37 -14.32
C ALA A 263 -0.37 -3.78 -15.35
N ALA A 264 0.02 -4.56 -16.36
CA ALA A 264 0.92 -4.11 -17.44
C ALA A 264 0.22 -3.21 -18.47
N THR A 265 -1.09 -3.36 -18.66
CA THR A 265 -1.89 -2.55 -19.60
C THR A 265 -2.53 -1.33 -18.93
N GLY A 266 -2.30 -1.11 -17.63
CA GLY A 266 -2.89 -0.01 -16.87
C GLY A 266 -4.41 -0.13 -16.68
N ARG A 267 -4.98 -1.32 -16.90
CA ARG A 267 -6.40 -1.62 -16.67
C ARG A 267 -6.52 -2.32 -15.32
N GLU A 268 -7.27 -1.80 -14.36
CA GLU A 268 -7.49 -2.51 -13.09
C GLU A 268 -8.61 -3.55 -13.24
N VAL A 269 -8.32 -4.83 -12.97
CA VAL A 269 -9.35 -5.88 -12.88
C VAL A 269 -9.83 -5.96 -11.43
N ASN A 270 -10.95 -5.30 -11.18
CA ASN A 270 -11.67 -5.34 -9.90
C ASN A 270 -12.37 -6.68 -9.72
N TRP A 271 -11.75 -7.57 -8.94
CA TRP A 271 -12.36 -8.85 -8.55
C TRP A 271 -13.10 -8.79 -7.20
N ARG A 272 -12.90 -7.75 -6.38
CA ARG A 272 -13.62 -7.57 -5.10
C ARG A 272 -13.73 -6.09 -4.74
N SER A 273 -14.96 -5.60 -4.59
CA SER A 273 -15.28 -4.34 -3.93
C SER A 273 -15.07 -4.52 -2.42
N ALA A 274 -13.88 -4.21 -1.92
CA ALA A 274 -13.66 -3.94 -0.50
C ALA A 274 -13.49 -2.41 -0.34
N PRO A 275 -14.00 -1.80 0.75
CA PRO A 275 -13.85 -0.37 0.97
C PRO A 275 -12.36 -0.06 1.12
N ALA A 276 -11.88 0.92 0.35
CA ALA A 276 -10.53 1.40 0.47
C ALA A 276 -10.35 2.06 1.85
N ASP A 277 -9.38 1.57 2.64
CA ASP A 277 -8.79 2.34 3.74
C ASP A 277 -8.11 3.57 3.13
N GLN A 278 -8.87 4.67 3.04
CA GLN A 278 -8.45 5.96 2.49
C GLN A 278 -7.81 6.89 3.53
N GLU A 279 -7.48 6.42 4.73
CA GLU A 279 -6.81 7.24 5.76
C GLU A 279 -5.29 7.00 5.82
N ARG A 280 -4.60 6.99 4.67
CA ARG A 280 -3.14 7.06 4.70
C ARG A 280 -2.54 7.81 3.52
N ALA A 281 -2.45 9.12 3.68
CA ALA A 281 -1.44 9.93 3.00
C ALA A 281 -0.49 10.54 4.05
N PRO A 282 0.83 10.58 3.78
CA PRO A 282 1.87 10.95 4.74
C PRO A 282 1.94 12.48 4.89
N LEU A 283 1.90 12.98 6.13
CA LEU A 283 2.07 14.40 6.43
C LEU A 283 3.56 14.73 6.63
N LEU A 284 4.03 15.65 5.78
CA LEU A 284 5.10 16.65 5.94
C LEU A 284 6.16 16.45 7.03
N ALA A 285 7.42 16.48 6.61
CA ALA A 285 8.61 16.49 7.44
C ALA A 285 8.63 17.67 8.43
N ASP A 286 8.63 17.37 9.72
CA ASP A 286 8.88 18.35 10.78
C ASP A 286 10.34 18.85 10.72
N ARG A 287 10.50 20.16 10.51
CA ARG A 287 11.71 20.87 10.91
C ARG A 287 11.72 20.95 12.43
N PRO A 288 12.81 20.61 13.14
CA PRO A 288 12.86 20.81 14.58
C PRO A 288 12.99 22.30 14.90
N VAL A 289 11.93 22.88 15.48
CA VAL A 289 12.01 24.14 16.22
C VAL A 289 12.65 23.83 17.57
N VAL A 290 13.81 24.42 17.80
CA VAL A 290 14.49 24.44 19.10
C VAL A 290 13.66 25.31 20.04
N ALA A 291 13.15 24.72 21.12
CA ALA A 291 12.65 25.46 22.27
C ALA A 291 13.26 24.87 23.54
N SER A 292 14.31 25.54 24.02
CA SER A 292 14.82 25.43 25.38
C SER A 292 13.79 26.03 26.33
N PHE A 293 13.35 25.28 27.33
CA PHE A 293 12.79 25.85 28.56
C PHE A 293 13.24 25.03 29.76
N ASN A 294 14.20 25.59 30.48
CA ASN A 294 14.43 25.32 31.91
C ASN A 294 13.29 25.98 32.69
N THR A 295 12.68 25.24 33.61
CA THR A 295 12.29 25.81 34.91
C THR A 295 12.03 24.70 35.95
N HIS A 296 12.55 24.98 37.14
CA HIS A 296 12.48 24.24 38.38
C HIS A 296 11.04 23.90 38.81
N VAL A 297 10.86 22.76 39.49
CA VAL A 297 9.71 22.51 40.36
C VAL A 297 10.23 22.07 41.73
N GLU A 298 9.99 22.93 42.72
CA GLU A 298 10.19 22.69 44.14
C GLU A 298 9.12 21.75 44.71
N CYS A 299 9.53 20.95 45.69
CA CYS A 299 8.69 20.16 46.57
C CYS A 299 7.92 21.05 47.57
N GLY A 300 6.68 20.69 47.91
CA GLY A 300 5.95 21.31 49.01
C GLY A 300 4.62 20.67 49.41
N VAL A 301 4.70 19.76 50.40
CA VAL A 301 3.84 19.55 51.60
C VAL A 301 2.36 19.08 51.50
N MET A 302 2.06 18.13 52.40
CA MET A 302 0.81 17.40 52.72
C MET A 302 -0.24 18.17 53.54
N GLY A 303 -1.47 17.63 53.52
CA GLY A 303 -2.50 17.66 54.58
C GLY A 303 -3.89 17.99 54.03
N GLU A 304 -5.02 17.36 54.34
CA GLU A 304 -5.44 16.30 55.28
C GLU A 304 -6.84 15.82 54.85
N SER A 305 -7.23 14.62 55.31
CA SER A 305 -8.60 14.07 55.44
C SER A 305 -9.32 13.48 54.21
N GLY A 306 -9.77 12.21 54.33
CA GLY A 306 -10.87 11.70 53.50
C GLY A 306 -10.95 10.22 53.10
N VAL A 307 -10.64 9.27 54.00
CA VAL A 307 -11.23 7.90 54.08
C VAL A 307 -11.17 6.96 52.84
N VAL A 308 -10.44 5.87 53.01
CA VAL A 308 -10.44 4.65 52.20
C VAL A 308 -11.61 3.74 52.61
N VAL A 309 -12.38 3.23 51.64
CA VAL A 309 -13.14 1.96 51.78
C VAL A 309 -12.85 1.09 50.56
N LEU A 310 -12.18 -0.04 50.82
CA LEU A 310 -11.95 -1.16 49.91
C LEU A 310 -13.05 -2.20 50.13
N SER A 311 -13.68 -2.71 49.06
CA SER A 311 -14.37 -4.01 49.11
C SER A 311 -14.40 -4.68 47.72
N THR A 312 -13.36 -5.48 47.49
CA THR A 312 -13.31 -6.82 46.86
C THR A 312 -13.95 -7.16 45.50
N CYS A 313 -13.04 -7.66 44.64
CA CYS A 313 -13.15 -8.80 43.71
C CYS A 313 -13.97 -8.68 42.40
N CYS A 314 -13.26 -8.40 41.30
CA CYS A 314 -13.31 -9.28 40.13
C CYS A 314 -11.99 -9.18 39.32
N SER A 315 -11.45 -10.33 38.94
CA SER A 315 -10.18 -10.51 38.26
C SER A 315 -10.19 -9.99 36.82
N ASP A 316 -9.08 -9.39 36.41
CA ASP A 316 -8.62 -9.18 35.03
C ASP A 316 -9.64 -8.66 34.00
N CYS A 317 -10.04 -7.40 34.17
CA CYS A 317 -10.43 -6.54 33.05
C CYS A 317 -9.43 -5.39 32.95
N TYR A 318 -8.51 -5.47 31.98
CA TYR A 318 -7.73 -4.31 31.53
C TYR A 318 -8.67 -3.32 30.85
N LEU A 319 -9.38 -2.53 31.65
CA LEU A 319 -10.02 -1.31 31.19
C LEU A 319 -8.87 -0.33 30.95
N VAL A 320 -8.45 -0.21 29.69
CA VAL A 320 -7.55 0.87 29.25
C VAL A 320 -8.27 2.17 29.58
N LEU A 321 -7.93 2.77 30.73
CA LEU A 321 -8.37 4.11 31.10
C LEU A 321 -7.74 5.06 30.09
N MET A 322 -8.44 5.32 28.99
CA MET A 322 -8.01 6.28 27.99
C MET A 322 -7.85 7.62 28.70
N LYS A 323 -6.66 8.23 28.57
CA LYS A 323 -6.46 9.59 29.06
C LYS A 323 -7.52 10.48 28.43
N PRO A 324 -8.18 11.37 29.20
CA PRO A 324 -9.19 12.26 28.66
C PRO A 324 -8.57 13.07 27.52
N LEU A 325 -9.28 13.11 26.40
CA LEU A 325 -8.86 13.84 25.21
C LEU A 325 -8.85 15.33 25.56
N ARG A 326 -7.67 15.95 25.48
CA ARG A 326 -7.56 17.41 25.54
C ARG A 326 -8.05 17.95 24.20
N ALA A 327 -9.07 18.81 24.22
CA ALA A 327 -9.59 19.45 23.02
C ALA A 327 -8.50 20.26 22.30
N PHE A 328 -8.65 20.41 20.98
CA PHE A 328 -7.77 21.26 20.20
C PHE A 328 -7.88 22.72 20.70
N PRO A 329 -6.76 23.45 20.84
CA PRO A 329 -6.73 24.72 21.58
C PRO A 329 -7.44 25.90 20.90
N PHE A 330 -7.79 25.77 19.61
CA PHE A 330 -8.54 26.80 18.88
C PHE A 330 -9.88 26.23 18.45
N PRO A 331 -10.98 26.98 18.53
CA PRO A 331 -12.28 26.46 18.16
C PRO A 331 -12.48 26.62 16.65
N ILE A 332 -11.66 25.89 15.89
CA ILE A 332 -11.68 25.87 14.43
C ILE A 332 -11.94 24.46 13.94
N ASN A 333 -12.78 24.35 12.92
CA ASN A 333 -13.12 23.10 12.27
C ASN A 333 -12.75 23.16 10.79
N ILE A 334 -12.32 22.02 10.26
CA ILE A 334 -11.92 21.89 8.85
C ILE A 334 -12.92 20.96 8.17
N GLY A 335 -13.45 21.41 7.05
CA GLY A 335 -14.23 20.58 6.13
C GLY A 335 -13.53 20.48 4.79
N ASN A 336 -13.52 19.28 4.21
CA ASN A 336 -13.02 19.04 2.86
C ASN A 336 -14.06 18.29 2.02
N ASP A 337 -14.07 18.54 0.73
CA ASP A 337 -14.91 17.78 -0.21
C ASP A 337 -14.27 17.67 -1.59
N ILE A 338 -14.53 16.55 -2.27
CA ILE A 338 -14.11 16.31 -3.65
C ILE A 338 -15.30 15.83 -4.47
N CYS A 339 -15.50 16.47 -5.62
CA CYS A 339 -16.63 16.25 -6.51
C CYS A 339 -16.13 15.93 -7.92
N GLN A 340 -16.63 14.84 -8.52
CA GLN A 340 -16.28 14.45 -9.89
C GLN A 340 -17.11 15.28 -10.90
N ILE A 341 -16.44 15.96 -11.82
CA ILE A 341 -17.04 16.90 -12.76
C ILE A 341 -17.94 16.17 -13.77
N SER A 342 -17.51 15.02 -14.29
CA SER A 342 -18.30 14.19 -15.21
C SER A 342 -19.63 13.72 -14.61
N ARG A 343 -19.68 13.49 -13.30
CA ARG A 343 -20.93 13.17 -12.59
C ARG A 343 -21.89 14.35 -12.58
N ILE A 344 -21.38 15.56 -12.35
CA ILE A 344 -22.18 16.80 -12.42
C ILE A 344 -22.63 17.05 -13.86
N TYR A 345 -21.74 16.87 -14.84
CA TYR A 345 -22.05 16.98 -16.27
C TYR A 345 -23.21 16.06 -16.67
N ALA A 346 -23.22 14.80 -16.22
CA ALA A 346 -24.31 13.86 -16.49
C ALA A 346 -25.65 14.30 -15.84
N ILE A 347 -25.61 14.95 -14.67
CA ILE A 347 -26.81 15.50 -14.02
C ILE A 347 -27.33 16.72 -14.79
N LEU A 348 -26.42 17.61 -15.20
CA LEU A 348 -26.74 18.84 -15.95
C LEU A 348 -27.22 18.56 -17.38
N SER A 349 -26.74 17.47 -17.98
CA SER A 349 -27.21 17.00 -19.29
C SER A 349 -28.55 16.24 -19.21
N GLY A 350 -28.98 15.89 -17.99
CA GLY A 350 -30.19 15.12 -17.75
C GLY A 350 -31.43 15.98 -17.43
N PRO A 351 -32.61 15.34 -17.29
CA PRO A 351 -33.87 16.03 -16.98
C PRO A 351 -33.88 16.68 -15.58
N ARG A 352 -32.93 16.33 -14.72
CA ARG A 352 -32.82 16.80 -13.33
C ARG A 352 -31.98 18.08 -13.20
N ALA A 353 -31.42 18.62 -14.28
CA ALA A 353 -30.50 19.75 -14.27
C ALA A 353 -31.03 20.96 -13.49
N ALA A 354 -32.24 21.44 -13.83
CA ALA A 354 -32.84 22.61 -13.18
C ALA A 354 -33.06 22.39 -11.67
N ARG A 355 -33.50 21.19 -11.28
CA ARG A 355 -33.71 20.84 -9.87
C ARG A 355 -32.37 20.80 -9.12
N PHE A 356 -31.32 20.27 -9.74
CA PHE A 356 -30.00 20.21 -9.14
C PHE A 356 -29.42 21.61 -8.93
N VAL A 357 -29.47 22.46 -9.96
CA VAL A 357 -28.98 23.85 -9.90
C VAL A 357 -29.72 24.63 -8.82
N ASN A 358 -31.05 24.57 -8.80
CA ASN A 358 -31.87 25.26 -7.80
C ASN A 358 -31.72 24.68 -6.39
N ARG A 359 -31.20 23.46 -6.24
CA ARG A 359 -30.88 22.88 -4.93
C ARG A 359 -29.53 23.38 -4.41
N VAL A 360 -28.55 23.53 -5.29
CA VAL A 360 -27.17 23.86 -4.90
C VAL A 360 -26.97 25.36 -4.77
N LEU A 361 -27.48 26.17 -5.70
CA LEU A 361 -27.27 27.61 -5.74
C LEU A 361 -28.46 28.35 -5.14
N SER A 362 -28.19 29.36 -4.31
CA SER A 362 -29.24 30.24 -3.82
C SER A 362 -29.77 31.16 -4.94
N PRO A 363 -30.97 31.74 -4.80
CA PRO A 363 -31.47 32.73 -5.77
C PRO A 363 -30.51 33.91 -5.98
N GLN A 364 -29.79 34.33 -4.93
CA GLN A 364 -28.78 35.37 -5.03
C GLN A 364 -27.59 34.93 -5.89
N GLU A 365 -27.08 33.70 -5.70
CA GLU A 365 -25.99 33.15 -6.51
C GLU A 365 -26.39 32.93 -7.97
N LEU A 366 -27.64 32.55 -8.22
CA LEU A 366 -28.18 32.40 -9.57
C LEU A 366 -28.23 33.73 -10.32
N ALA A 367 -28.64 34.82 -9.65
CA ALA A 367 -28.68 36.15 -10.25
C ALA A 367 -27.27 36.64 -10.65
N VAL A 368 -26.27 36.43 -9.80
CA VAL A 368 -24.88 36.87 -10.05
C VAL A 368 -24.20 36.00 -11.12
N ASN A 369 -24.45 34.68 -11.11
CA ASN A 369 -23.75 33.74 -11.99
C ASN A 369 -24.54 33.37 -13.26
N HIS A 370 -25.61 34.12 -13.57
CA HIS A 370 -26.54 33.82 -14.66
C HIS A 370 -25.81 33.53 -15.98
N ALA A 371 -24.80 34.32 -16.34
CA ALA A 371 -24.02 34.13 -17.57
C ALA A 371 -23.29 32.77 -17.67
N ARG A 372 -22.83 32.20 -16.55
CA ARG A 372 -22.14 30.90 -16.50
C ARG A 372 -23.11 29.70 -16.48
N ILE A 373 -24.38 29.95 -16.18
CA ILE A 373 -25.43 28.93 -16.00
C ILE A 373 -26.39 28.91 -17.21
N ASN A 374 -26.49 30.01 -17.96
CA ASN A 374 -27.39 30.18 -19.11
C ASN A 374 -27.15 29.16 -20.24
N VAL A 375 -25.99 28.49 -20.27
CA VAL A 375 -25.67 27.37 -21.19
C VAL A 375 -26.71 26.24 -21.09
N LEU A 376 -27.33 26.04 -19.92
CA LEU A 376 -28.39 25.04 -19.71
C LEU A 376 -29.68 25.32 -20.50
N GLY A 377 -29.92 26.58 -20.88
CA GLY A 377 -31.07 26.99 -21.69
C GLY A 377 -30.87 26.72 -23.18
N SER A 378 -29.63 26.89 -23.66
CA SER A 378 -29.26 26.72 -25.08
C SER A 378 -29.24 25.25 -25.52
N VAL A 379 -28.82 24.33 -24.63
CA VAL A 379 -28.63 22.91 -24.96
C VAL A 379 -29.94 22.11 -24.99
N LYS A 380 -31.04 22.59 -24.39
CA LYS A 380 -32.37 21.95 -24.52
C LYS A 380 -32.90 21.95 -25.97
N ALA A 381 -32.38 22.78 -26.86
CA ALA A 381 -32.79 22.84 -28.26
C ALA A 381 -32.04 21.85 -29.18
N GLN A 382 -30.95 21.23 -28.71
CA GLN A 382 -30.14 20.30 -29.50
C GLN A 382 -29.94 18.97 -28.77
N LYS A 383 -30.65 17.94 -29.27
CA LYS A 383 -30.47 16.47 -29.08
C LYS A 383 -31.60 15.74 -28.33
N HIS A 384 -32.66 15.41 -29.10
CA HIS A 384 -33.12 14.02 -29.17
C HIS A 384 -31.97 13.20 -29.80
N GLY A 385 -31.43 12.20 -29.09
CA GLY A 385 -30.46 11.27 -29.67
C GLY A 385 -29.11 11.17 -28.97
N LEU A 386 -29.09 10.96 -27.65
CA LEU A 386 -27.95 10.29 -27.00
C LEU A 386 -28.42 9.52 -25.75
N GLN A 387 -29.47 8.71 -25.89
CA GLN A 387 -29.91 7.82 -24.80
C GLN A 387 -29.28 6.41 -24.87
N ASP A 388 -28.51 6.09 -25.91
CA ASP A 388 -27.91 4.74 -26.07
C ASP A 388 -26.43 4.61 -25.63
N ALA A 389 -25.81 5.68 -25.14
CA ALA A 389 -24.38 5.67 -24.78
C ALA A 389 -24.09 5.65 -23.27
N LEU A 390 -25.00 5.12 -22.46
CA LEU A 390 -24.85 5.10 -20.98
C LEU A 390 -24.88 3.68 -20.38
N HIS A 391 -24.52 2.67 -21.18
CA HIS A 391 -24.45 1.28 -20.72
C HIS A 391 -23.16 0.56 -21.17
N LYS A 392 -21.98 1.18 -20.95
CA LYS A 392 -20.65 0.51 -20.92
C LYS A 392 -19.57 1.57 -20.70
N VAL A 393 -19.19 1.87 -19.46
CA VAL A 393 -18.04 2.76 -19.20
C VAL A 393 -17.26 2.27 -17.98
N ASN A 394 -16.08 1.72 -18.23
CA ASN A 394 -15.00 1.51 -17.27
C ASN A 394 -13.68 1.99 -17.92
N GLU A 395 -13.65 3.22 -18.44
CA GLU A 395 -12.45 3.94 -18.90
C GLU A 395 -12.61 5.45 -18.58
N THR A 396 -12.16 5.90 -17.41
CA THR A 396 -12.48 7.24 -16.84
C THR A 396 -11.48 8.36 -17.16
N SER A 397 -10.35 8.09 -17.83
CA SER A 397 -9.32 9.12 -18.07
C SER A 397 -9.36 9.77 -19.47
N GLN A 398 -9.76 9.06 -20.52
CA GLN A 398 -9.84 9.62 -21.88
C GLN A 398 -11.20 10.22 -22.21
N LEU A 399 -12.28 9.70 -21.61
CA LEU A 399 -13.64 10.13 -21.89
C LEU A 399 -13.91 11.57 -21.46
N HIS A 400 -13.45 12.02 -20.28
CA HIS A 400 -13.68 13.40 -19.83
C HIS A 400 -12.95 14.42 -20.70
N LYS A 401 -11.75 14.10 -21.21
CA LYS A 401 -11.02 14.96 -22.16
C LYS A 401 -11.78 15.06 -23.48
N GLN A 402 -12.36 13.97 -23.96
CA GLN A 402 -13.21 13.96 -25.15
C GLN A 402 -14.51 14.76 -24.92
N ILE A 403 -15.18 14.59 -23.78
CA ILE A 403 -16.38 15.35 -23.42
C ILE A 403 -16.07 16.85 -23.33
N ALA A 404 -14.98 17.21 -22.62
CA ALA A 404 -14.53 18.59 -22.50
C ALA A 404 -14.16 19.23 -23.84
N THR A 405 -13.68 18.42 -24.81
CA THR A 405 -13.39 18.89 -26.17
C THR A 405 -14.66 19.05 -27.00
N ASN A 406 -15.60 18.12 -26.87
CA ASN A 406 -16.83 18.08 -27.66
C ASN A 406 -17.87 19.12 -27.21
N ASP A 407 -17.90 19.44 -25.92
CA ASP A 407 -18.84 20.38 -25.31
C ASP A 407 -18.15 21.22 -24.21
N PRO A 408 -17.27 22.16 -24.62
CA PRO A 408 -16.46 22.93 -23.68
C PRO A 408 -17.30 23.86 -22.78
N GLU A 409 -18.42 24.37 -23.28
CA GLU A 409 -19.30 25.28 -22.54
C GLU A 409 -20.04 24.55 -21.41
N MET A 410 -20.67 23.41 -21.71
CA MET A 410 -21.35 22.61 -20.69
C MET A 410 -20.33 22.00 -19.71
N TRP A 411 -19.14 21.62 -20.19
CA TRP A 411 -18.06 21.17 -19.31
C TRP A 411 -17.60 22.26 -18.33
N SER A 412 -17.42 23.49 -18.81
CA SER A 412 -17.10 24.64 -17.96
C SER A 412 -18.21 24.92 -16.94
N CYS A 413 -19.48 24.82 -17.36
CA CYS A 413 -20.63 24.92 -16.46
C CYS A 413 -20.62 23.82 -15.39
N ALA A 414 -20.35 22.57 -15.78
CA ALA A 414 -20.24 21.42 -14.88
C ALA A 414 -19.08 21.57 -13.89
N ALA A 415 -17.91 22.02 -14.34
CA ALA A 415 -16.75 22.28 -13.49
C ALA A 415 -17.04 23.38 -12.45
N PHE A 416 -17.70 24.46 -12.89
CA PHE A 416 -18.15 25.53 -12.01
C PHE A 416 -19.14 25.02 -10.95
N MET A 417 -20.15 24.24 -11.37
CA MET A 417 -21.15 23.66 -10.48
C MET A 417 -20.54 22.64 -9.50
N ALA A 418 -19.60 21.81 -9.96
CA ALA A 418 -18.85 20.87 -9.11
C ALA A 418 -18.04 21.61 -8.04
N GLY A 419 -17.37 22.71 -8.42
CA GLY A 419 -16.64 23.56 -7.47
C GLY A 419 -17.57 24.20 -6.43
N ARG A 420 -18.76 24.69 -6.82
CA ARG A 420 -19.76 25.22 -5.89
C ARG A 420 -20.33 24.16 -4.96
N PHE A 421 -20.61 22.97 -5.50
CA PHE A 421 -21.07 21.83 -4.71
C PHE A 421 -20.03 21.44 -3.65
N ALA A 422 -18.78 21.22 -4.07
CA ALA A 422 -17.68 20.85 -3.17
C ALA A 422 -17.44 21.92 -2.09
N ALA A 423 -17.45 23.21 -2.47
CA ALA A 423 -17.27 24.31 -1.54
C ALA A 423 -18.34 24.36 -0.45
N LYS A 424 -19.60 24.12 -0.82
CA LYS A 424 -20.71 24.12 0.13
C LYS A 424 -20.70 22.89 1.03
N GLU A 425 -20.41 21.71 0.49
CA GLU A 425 -20.20 20.49 1.29
C GLU A 425 -19.05 20.67 2.29
N ALA A 426 -17.91 21.22 1.85
CA ALA A 426 -16.78 21.54 2.72
C ALA A 426 -17.19 22.54 3.83
N ALA A 427 -17.99 23.56 3.50
CA ALA A 427 -18.49 24.51 4.49
C ALA A 427 -19.44 23.85 5.50
N MET A 428 -20.36 22.99 5.07
CA MET A 428 -21.25 22.26 5.98
C MET A 428 -20.46 21.34 6.93
N LYS A 429 -19.42 20.65 6.41
CA LYS A 429 -18.51 19.83 7.22
C LYS A 429 -17.70 20.64 8.23
N ALA A 430 -17.34 21.88 7.89
CA ALA A 430 -16.61 22.79 8.77
C ALA A 430 -17.49 23.42 9.87
N HIS A 431 -18.81 23.24 9.84
CA HIS A 431 -19.73 23.77 10.86
C HIS A 431 -20.65 22.65 11.41
N PRO A 432 -20.09 21.60 12.04
CA PRO A 432 -20.87 20.46 12.51
C PRO A 432 -21.92 20.84 13.58
N HIS A 433 -21.72 21.97 14.27
CA HIS A 433 -22.64 22.51 15.26
C HIS A 433 -23.88 23.19 14.64
N ARG A 434 -23.90 23.44 13.32
CA ARG A 434 -25.03 24.06 12.62
C ARG A 434 -25.66 23.08 11.62
N ARG A 435 -26.99 23.06 11.57
CA ARG A 435 -27.75 22.32 10.54
C ARG A 435 -27.92 23.18 9.31
N LEU A 436 -26.84 23.32 8.53
CA LEU A 436 -26.83 24.13 7.32
C LEU A 436 -27.43 23.37 6.13
N THR A 437 -28.10 24.11 5.25
CA THR A 437 -28.46 23.67 3.89
C THR A 437 -27.59 24.36 2.86
N PHE A 438 -27.63 23.90 1.60
CA PHE A 438 -26.89 24.55 0.51
C PHE A 438 -27.23 26.03 0.32
N HIS A 439 -28.43 26.48 0.69
CA HIS A 439 -28.82 27.88 0.55
C HIS A 439 -28.36 28.76 1.71
N ASP A 440 -27.93 28.15 2.82
CA ASP A 440 -27.36 28.86 3.96
C ASP A 440 -25.87 29.14 3.77
N VAL A 441 -25.23 28.52 2.77
CA VAL A 441 -23.86 28.78 2.38
C VAL A 441 -23.84 29.51 1.04
N VAL A 442 -23.31 30.72 1.01
CA VAL A 442 -23.15 31.53 -0.22
C VAL A 442 -21.66 31.70 -0.51
N ILE A 443 -21.22 31.31 -1.71
CA ILE A 443 -19.81 31.46 -2.10
C ILE A 443 -19.62 32.77 -2.85
N GLU A 444 -18.99 33.72 -2.16
CA GLU A 444 -18.75 35.08 -2.63
C GLU A 444 -17.26 35.31 -2.86
N ARG A 445 -16.93 36.44 -3.48
CA ARG A 445 -15.54 36.89 -3.61
C ARG A 445 -15.30 37.99 -2.60
N ARG A 446 -14.18 37.91 -1.88
CA ARG A 446 -13.78 38.99 -0.98
C ARG A 446 -13.53 40.26 -1.81
N PRO A 447 -14.19 41.39 -1.52
CA PRO A 447 -13.78 42.68 -2.06
C PRO A 447 -12.42 43.02 -1.45
N VAL A 448 -11.38 43.08 -2.28
CA VAL A 448 -10.03 43.50 -1.88
C VAL A 448 -9.83 44.92 -2.39
N GLU A 449 -9.49 45.84 -1.49
CA GLU A 449 -9.09 47.20 -1.88
C GLU A 449 -7.71 47.16 -2.55
N GLY A 450 -7.64 47.57 -3.82
CA GLY A 450 -6.39 47.68 -4.59
C GLY A 450 -6.39 46.90 -5.93
N PRO A 451 -5.39 47.14 -6.81
CA PRO A 451 -5.25 46.44 -8.07
C PRO A 451 -4.95 44.95 -7.80
N THR A 452 -5.88 44.07 -8.16
CA THR A 452 -5.73 42.62 -7.99
C THR A 452 -5.36 41.96 -9.32
N LEU A 453 -4.34 41.10 -9.29
CA LEU A 453 -4.05 40.17 -10.38
C LEU A 453 -5.02 38.98 -10.27
N GLY A 454 -6.20 39.14 -10.86
CA GLY A 454 -7.20 38.07 -10.95
C GLY A 454 -8.43 38.28 -10.08
N SER A 455 -9.18 37.20 -9.85
CA SER A 455 -10.59 37.30 -9.49
C SER A 455 -10.92 37.35 -8.00
N GLY A 456 -9.96 37.69 -7.13
CA GLY A 456 -10.11 37.72 -5.67
C GLY A 456 -10.31 36.33 -5.01
N PRO A 457 -9.91 36.15 -3.74
CA PRO A 457 -10.09 34.87 -3.04
C PRO A 457 -11.57 34.62 -2.73
N PRO A 458 -12.08 33.38 -2.90
CA PRO A 458 -13.43 33.05 -2.51
C PRO A 458 -13.58 33.03 -0.98
N ILE A 459 -14.76 33.40 -0.50
CA ILE A 459 -15.16 33.32 0.90
C ILE A 459 -16.54 32.67 0.99
N ALA A 460 -16.76 31.86 2.01
CA ALA A 460 -18.07 31.29 2.27
C ALA A 460 -18.79 32.16 3.31
N ARG A 461 -19.88 32.80 2.92
CA ARG A 461 -20.80 33.46 3.85
C ARG A 461 -21.79 32.41 4.34
N ILE A 462 -21.81 32.19 5.65
CA ILE A 462 -22.73 31.31 6.35
C ILE A 462 -23.84 32.17 6.92
N ARG A 463 -25.06 31.96 6.45
CA ARG A 463 -26.22 32.71 6.91
C ARG A 463 -26.42 32.53 8.40
N SER A 464 -26.77 33.60 9.12
CA SER A 464 -27.12 33.56 10.54
C SER A 464 -28.15 32.48 10.88
N GLY A 465 -28.00 31.81 12.03
CA GLY A 465 -28.98 30.87 12.58
C GLY A 465 -30.10 31.58 13.36
N GLU A 466 -31.14 30.84 13.77
CA GLU A 466 -32.18 31.40 14.66
C GLU A 466 -31.53 31.91 15.96
N GLY A 467 -31.51 33.23 16.15
CA GLY A 467 -30.93 33.91 17.32
C GLY A 467 -29.57 34.59 17.10
N GLU A 468 -28.96 34.51 15.92
CA GLU A 468 -27.73 35.23 15.57
C GLU A 468 -28.06 36.53 14.79
N VAL A 469 -27.35 37.63 15.04
CA VAL A 469 -27.64 38.94 14.41
C VAL A 469 -26.92 39.10 13.06
N GLU A 470 -25.78 38.43 12.88
CA GLU A 470 -24.89 38.63 11.74
C GLU A 470 -24.52 37.31 11.06
N ASP A 471 -24.35 37.35 9.73
CA ASP A 471 -23.80 36.24 8.96
C ASP A 471 -22.31 36.04 9.28
N THR A 472 -21.87 34.78 9.35
CA THR A 472 -20.47 34.47 9.65
C THR A 472 -19.69 34.19 8.37
N SER A 473 -18.40 34.54 8.35
CA SER A 473 -17.53 34.25 7.21
C SER A 473 -16.61 33.07 7.51
N ALA A 474 -16.55 32.12 6.58
CA ALA A 474 -15.60 31.00 6.59
C ALA A 474 -14.63 31.10 5.42
N LEU A 475 -13.37 30.74 5.65
CA LEU A 475 -12.34 30.76 4.62
C LEU A 475 -12.48 29.51 3.77
N VAL A 476 -12.56 29.67 2.45
CA VAL A 476 -12.71 28.55 1.52
C VAL A 476 -11.68 28.66 0.41
N THR A 477 -11.13 27.52 0.01
CA THR A 477 -10.35 27.38 -1.21
C THR A 477 -11.05 26.38 -2.13
N ILE A 478 -11.03 26.66 -3.43
CA ILE A 478 -11.65 25.82 -4.46
C ILE A 478 -10.63 25.63 -5.55
N SER A 479 -10.37 24.38 -5.92
CA SER A 479 -9.52 24.02 -7.05
C SER A 479 -10.23 23.00 -7.92
N HIS A 480 -9.91 22.98 -9.20
CA HIS A 480 -10.36 21.92 -10.10
C HIS A 480 -9.25 21.58 -11.08
N ASP A 481 -9.05 20.29 -11.33
CA ASP A 481 -8.12 19.79 -12.33
C ASP A 481 -8.64 18.47 -12.92
N GLY A 482 -8.46 18.30 -14.23
CA GLY A 482 -9.01 17.17 -14.97
C GLY A 482 -10.52 16.97 -14.76
N ASP A 483 -10.90 15.84 -14.17
CA ASP A 483 -12.29 15.43 -13.90
C ASP A 483 -12.73 15.66 -12.45
N TYR A 484 -11.98 16.42 -11.65
CA TYR A 484 -12.28 16.62 -10.24
C TYR A 484 -12.24 18.09 -9.83
N ALA A 485 -13.20 18.47 -8.98
CA ALA A 485 -13.19 19.71 -8.23
C ALA A 485 -13.07 19.40 -6.74
N THR A 486 -12.24 20.14 -6.02
CA THR A 486 -12.02 19.98 -4.58
C THR A 486 -12.17 21.31 -3.87
N ALA A 487 -12.64 21.28 -2.64
CA ALA A 487 -12.70 22.45 -1.79
C ALA A 487 -12.31 22.11 -0.35
N VAL A 488 -11.67 23.08 0.31
CA VAL A 488 -11.36 23.02 1.73
C VAL A 488 -11.89 24.29 2.38
N CYS A 489 -12.60 24.13 3.49
CA CYS A 489 -13.20 25.20 4.26
C CYS A 489 -12.70 25.17 5.70
N LEU A 490 -12.35 26.35 6.23
CA LEU A 490 -12.04 26.57 7.63
C LEU A 490 -13.18 27.36 8.27
N GLY A 491 -13.87 26.73 9.21
CA GLY A 491 -14.97 27.29 9.99
C GLY A 491 -14.54 27.60 11.41
N TYR A 492 -15.18 28.60 12.01
CA TYR A 492 -15.02 28.93 13.43
C TYR A 492 -16.22 28.38 14.20
N GLU A 493 -15.96 27.77 15.35
CA GLU A 493 -16.98 27.31 16.29
C GLU A 493 -17.01 28.26 17.49
N PRO A 494 -18.14 28.93 17.79
CA PRO A 494 -18.23 29.72 19.01
C PRO A 494 -18.34 28.81 20.24
N ASP A 495 -17.61 29.16 21.31
CA ASP A 495 -17.57 28.40 22.57
C ASP A 495 -18.96 28.37 23.24
N ILE A 496 -19.49 27.16 23.48
CA ILE A 496 -20.82 26.93 24.06
C ILE A 496 -20.89 27.41 25.52
N SER A 497 -19.74 27.68 26.16
CA SER A 497 -19.66 28.17 27.55
C SER A 497 -20.03 29.66 27.75
N LYS A 498 -20.34 30.41 26.68
CA LYS A 498 -20.66 31.86 26.73
C LYS A 498 -22.04 32.20 26.15
N ARG A 499 -23.07 31.40 26.46
CA ARG A 499 -24.46 31.85 26.32
C ARG A 499 -24.97 32.18 27.72
N ASP A 500 -24.93 33.47 28.05
CA ASP A 500 -25.64 34.05 29.21
C ASP A 500 -27.15 34.07 28.99
#